data_AF-A0A1V6IY69-F1
#
_entry.id   AF-A0A1V6IY69-F1
#
_cell.length_a   1.000
_cell.length_b   1.000
_cell.length_c   1.000
_cell.angle_alpha   90.00
_cell.angle_beta   90.00
_cell.angle_gamma   90.00
#
_symmetry.space_group_name_H-M   'P 1'
#
loop_
_entity.id
_entity.type
_entity.pdbx_description
1 polymer ?
#
loop_
_entity_poly.entity_id
_entity_poly.type
_entity_poly.pdbx_seq_one_letter_code
_entity_poly.pdbx_strand_id
1 'polypeptide(L)'
;MAAILFALSCASPSVAWNPFRAAPNESVMTKGMVIEASNIFGRIRIEAGEGTRRMFSWDGGSESVRLMKRGSRWYGSLGLYHPGGNPSVHLVVDEGQQHFCSENEANEWLLFRRDRMNWACSSNGLVVGWYKTKKPDRDYWAVIVEVWQVYIKGQMASNLRACTTRSVQITEGAPRASGEDHSAFIPSEPRLINGRLYSGRAQDLIAERGITPADVEATIADGKRLQIAPPTPGWAYYNRRTKDGMLIVILDDSARVILLQN
;
A
#
# COMPACT_ATOMS: atom_id res chain seq x y z
N MET A 1 30.39 -43.77 -28.05
CA MET A 1 29.19 -43.08 -27.53
C MET A 1 29.52 -41.61 -27.38
N ALA A 2 29.00 -40.76 -28.26
CA ALA A 2 29.21 -39.31 -28.22
C ALA A 2 27.95 -38.64 -27.65
N ALA A 3 28.12 -37.88 -26.57
CA ALA A 3 27.03 -37.13 -25.94
C ALA A 3 26.93 -35.74 -26.57
N ILE A 4 25.79 -35.46 -27.21
CA ILE A 4 25.45 -34.14 -27.76
C ILE A 4 24.85 -33.30 -26.64
N LEU A 5 25.53 -32.23 -26.22
CA LEU A 5 24.98 -31.19 -25.36
C LEU A 5 24.13 -30.22 -26.21
N PHE A 6 22.83 -30.17 -25.96
CA PHE A 6 21.97 -29.08 -26.44
C PHE A 6 22.03 -27.91 -25.45
N ALA A 7 22.66 -26.81 -25.85
CA ALA A 7 22.54 -25.53 -25.17
C ALA A 7 21.23 -24.86 -25.61
N LEU A 8 20.20 -24.92 -24.77
CA LEU A 8 18.99 -24.12 -24.92
C LEU A 8 19.32 -22.66 -24.54
N SER A 9 19.56 -21.84 -25.56
CA SER A 9 19.64 -20.39 -25.44
C SER A 9 18.24 -19.83 -25.21
N CYS A 10 17.93 -19.46 -23.97
CA CYS A 10 16.75 -18.66 -23.65
C CYS A 10 16.97 -17.22 -24.13
N ALA A 11 16.74 -16.98 -25.43
CA ALA A 11 16.58 -15.63 -25.93
C ALA A 11 15.25 -15.09 -25.40
N SER A 12 15.28 -14.37 -24.28
CA SER A 12 14.14 -13.60 -23.80
C SER A 12 13.77 -12.57 -24.88
N PRO A 13 12.54 -12.54 -25.39
CA PRO A 13 12.13 -11.48 -26.28
C PRO A 13 12.27 -10.15 -25.54
N SER A 14 13.13 -9.28 -26.06
CA SER A 14 13.23 -7.88 -25.64
C SER A 14 11.89 -7.21 -25.94
N VAL A 15 11.04 -7.13 -24.91
CA VAL A 15 9.82 -6.32 -24.95
C VAL A 15 10.28 -4.88 -25.16
N ALA A 16 10.09 -4.37 -26.38
CA ALA A 16 10.37 -2.99 -26.72
C ALA A 16 9.59 -2.08 -25.77
N TRP A 17 10.32 -1.38 -24.90
CA TRP A 17 9.78 -0.36 -24.01
C TRP A 17 9.19 0.76 -24.86
N ASN A 18 7.86 0.92 -24.84
CA ASN A 18 7.19 2.07 -25.42
C ASN A 18 6.98 3.13 -24.33
N PRO A 19 7.77 4.23 -24.29
CA PRO A 19 7.65 5.27 -23.27
C PRO A 19 6.34 6.07 -23.34
N PHE A 20 5.48 5.85 -24.35
CA PHE A 20 4.19 6.50 -24.53
C PHE A 20 2.98 5.64 -24.17
N ARG A 21 3.17 4.40 -23.72
CA ARG A 21 2.06 3.67 -23.10
C ARG A 21 1.81 4.37 -21.77
N ALA A 22 0.75 5.19 -21.69
CA ALA A 22 0.35 5.86 -20.47
C ALA A 22 0.42 4.82 -19.35
N ALA A 23 1.31 5.03 -18.37
CA ALA A 23 1.54 4.06 -17.32
C ALA A 23 0.17 3.63 -16.78
N PRO A 24 -0.12 2.32 -16.68
CA PRO A 24 -1.38 1.87 -16.13
C PRO A 24 -1.49 2.56 -14.77
N ASN A 25 -2.45 3.48 -14.65
CA ASN A 25 -2.67 4.11 -13.37
C ASN A 25 -3.18 2.97 -12.52
N GLU A 26 -2.51 2.69 -11.40
CA GLU A 26 -2.83 1.57 -10.52
C GLU A 26 -4.20 1.79 -9.80
N SER A 27 -5.12 2.54 -10.41
CA SER A 27 -6.48 2.78 -9.94
C SER A 27 -7.24 1.47 -9.80
N VAL A 28 -7.99 1.39 -8.72
CA VAL A 28 -8.77 0.24 -8.32
C VAL A 28 -10.17 0.33 -8.89
N MET A 29 -10.77 1.52 -8.81
CA MET A 29 -12.18 1.71 -9.10
C MET A 29 -12.43 2.18 -10.54
N THR A 30 -13.46 1.63 -11.16
CA THR A 30 -13.93 2.01 -12.51
C THR A 30 -15.22 2.79 -12.45
N LYS A 31 -15.56 3.54 -13.51
CA LYS A 31 -16.82 4.30 -13.60
C LYS A 31 -18.02 3.39 -13.29
N GLY A 32 -18.88 3.83 -12.39
CA GLY A 32 -20.05 3.08 -11.92
C GLY A 32 -19.75 2.10 -10.79
N MET A 33 -18.48 1.90 -10.42
CA MET A 33 -18.15 1.02 -9.31
C MET A 33 -18.57 1.64 -7.97
N VAL A 34 -19.13 0.82 -7.10
CA VAL A 34 -19.47 1.23 -5.73
C VAL A 34 -18.91 0.25 -4.71
N ILE A 35 -18.19 0.81 -3.74
CA ILE A 35 -17.64 0.08 -2.59
C ILE A 35 -18.38 0.55 -1.34
N GLU A 36 -18.97 -0.39 -0.62
CA GLU A 36 -19.42 -0.17 0.75
C GLU A 36 -18.56 -0.98 1.71
N ALA A 37 -18.12 -0.35 2.80
CA ALA A 37 -17.33 -1.01 3.82
C ALA A 37 -17.76 -0.54 5.22
N SER A 38 -17.56 -1.38 6.24
CA SER A 38 -17.77 -0.98 7.64
C SER A 38 -16.59 -1.39 8.53
N ASN A 39 -16.17 -0.49 9.41
CA ASN A 39 -15.10 -0.71 10.39
C ASN A 39 -15.46 -0.01 11.72
N ILE A 40 -14.53 0.05 12.68
CA ILE A 40 -14.79 0.68 13.99
C ILE A 40 -15.15 2.18 13.93
N PHE A 41 -14.90 2.84 12.79
CA PHE A 41 -15.22 4.24 12.53
C PHE A 41 -16.56 4.42 11.77
N GLY A 42 -17.36 3.37 11.63
CA GLY A 42 -18.71 3.42 11.05
C GLY A 42 -18.80 2.73 9.69
N ARG A 43 -19.64 3.27 8.80
CA ARG A 43 -19.77 2.84 7.40
C ARG A 43 -19.20 3.92 6.48
N ILE A 44 -18.54 3.49 5.41
CA ILE A 44 -18.16 4.34 4.29
C ILE A 44 -18.73 3.78 2.99
N ARG A 45 -19.17 4.67 2.10
CA ARG A 45 -19.56 4.37 0.72
C ARG A 45 -18.69 5.20 -0.21
N ILE A 46 -18.13 4.55 -1.23
CA ILE A 46 -17.24 5.15 -2.21
C ILE A 46 -17.80 4.84 -3.59
N GLU A 47 -18.08 5.88 -4.37
CA GLU A 47 -18.65 5.75 -5.71
C GLU A 47 -17.68 6.32 -6.74
N ALA A 48 -17.39 5.55 -7.78
CA ALA A 48 -16.52 5.98 -8.86
C ALA A 48 -17.32 6.61 -10.00
N GLY A 49 -17.10 7.92 -10.20
CA GLY A 49 -17.62 8.67 -11.32
C GLY A 49 -16.73 8.58 -12.56
N GLU A 50 -16.77 9.61 -13.40
CA GLU A 50 -15.95 9.65 -14.62
C GLU A 50 -14.46 9.88 -14.32
N GLY A 51 -13.62 9.07 -14.96
CA GLY A 51 -12.16 9.12 -14.80
C GLY A 51 -11.76 8.86 -13.34
N THR A 52 -11.05 9.83 -12.76
CA THR A 52 -10.56 9.78 -11.37
C THR A 52 -11.49 10.43 -10.35
N ARG A 53 -12.74 10.73 -10.72
CA ARG A 53 -13.72 11.29 -9.77
C ARG A 53 -14.19 10.20 -8.81
N ARG A 54 -14.24 10.53 -7.52
CA ARG A 54 -14.81 9.71 -6.45
C ARG A 54 -15.75 10.54 -5.59
N MET A 55 -16.88 9.94 -5.20
CA MET A 55 -17.74 10.46 -4.13
C MET A 55 -17.53 9.59 -2.90
N PHE A 56 -17.19 10.21 -1.78
CA PHE A 56 -17.05 9.55 -0.49
C PHE A 56 -18.21 9.98 0.39
N SER A 57 -18.91 9.02 1.00
CA SER A 57 -20.01 9.28 1.93
C SER A 57 -19.76 8.51 3.23
N TRP A 58 -19.87 9.20 4.35
CA TRP A 58 -19.71 8.63 5.69
C TRP A 58 -20.76 9.22 6.63
N ASP A 59 -20.89 8.64 7.82
CA ASP A 59 -21.72 9.23 8.85
C ASP A 59 -21.18 10.61 9.28
N GLY A 60 -21.89 11.67 8.92
CA GLY A 60 -21.51 13.06 9.18
C GLY A 60 -21.09 13.86 7.95
N GLY A 61 -21.09 13.29 6.74
CA GLY A 61 -20.86 14.07 5.53
C GLY A 61 -20.61 13.26 4.26
N SER A 62 -20.45 13.99 3.16
CA SER A 62 -20.02 13.46 1.88
C SER A 62 -19.14 14.47 1.17
N GLU A 63 -18.20 13.99 0.37
CA GLU A 63 -17.32 14.84 -0.43
C GLU A 63 -17.02 14.19 -1.78
N SER A 64 -17.12 14.98 -2.86
CA SER A 64 -16.74 14.57 -4.21
C SER A 64 -15.41 15.21 -4.61
N VAL A 65 -14.40 14.40 -4.90
CA VAL A 65 -13.08 14.86 -5.32
C VAL A 65 -12.66 14.23 -6.64
N ARG A 66 -11.74 14.90 -7.34
CA ARG A 66 -11.01 14.32 -8.47
C ARG A 66 -9.62 13.95 -7.99
N LEU A 67 -9.32 12.65 -7.98
CA LEU A 67 -8.01 12.17 -7.55
C LEU A 67 -6.94 12.49 -8.62
N MET A 68 -5.73 12.77 -8.15
CA MET A 68 -4.55 13.04 -8.96
C MET A 68 -3.77 11.74 -9.18
N LYS A 69 -3.18 11.58 -10.37
CA LYS A 69 -2.29 10.45 -10.65
C LYS A 69 -0.91 10.71 -10.03
N ARG A 70 -0.29 9.68 -9.48
CA ARG A 70 1.10 9.78 -9.03
C ARG A 70 2.06 9.80 -10.22
N GLY A 71 3.02 10.72 -10.19
CA GLY A 71 4.10 10.78 -11.18
C GLY A 71 5.25 9.79 -10.91
N SER A 72 5.36 9.31 -9.67
CA SER A 72 6.36 8.35 -9.21
C SER A 72 5.77 7.44 -8.13
N ARG A 73 6.39 6.27 -7.93
CA ARG A 73 5.93 5.31 -6.94
C ARG A 73 6.06 5.93 -5.54
N TRP A 74 5.04 5.73 -4.72
CA TRP A 74 4.97 6.26 -3.37
C TRP A 74 4.42 5.18 -2.44
N TYR A 75 5.25 4.71 -1.52
CA TYR A 75 4.96 3.58 -0.64
C TYR A 75 4.51 2.33 -1.42
N GLY A 76 5.18 2.04 -2.53
CA GLY A 76 4.92 0.88 -3.39
C GLY A 76 3.86 1.08 -4.46
N SER A 77 3.16 2.22 -4.50
CA SER A 77 2.04 2.45 -5.42
C SER A 77 2.25 3.61 -6.40
N LEU A 78 1.83 3.43 -7.65
CA LEU A 78 1.66 4.45 -8.72
C LEU A 78 0.18 4.85 -8.90
N GLY A 79 -0.64 4.66 -7.87
CA GLY A 79 -2.08 4.89 -7.92
C GLY A 79 -2.49 6.37 -7.98
N LEU A 80 -3.70 6.62 -7.48
CA LEU A 80 -4.31 7.93 -7.37
C LEU A 80 -4.23 8.44 -5.93
N TYR A 81 -4.24 9.77 -5.76
CA TYR A 81 -4.25 10.38 -4.43
C TYR A 81 -4.97 11.73 -4.42
N HIS A 82 -5.41 12.17 -3.24
CA HIS A 82 -5.91 13.51 -2.98
C HIS A 82 -5.46 13.97 -1.60
N PRO A 83 -4.61 15.02 -1.47
CA PRO A 83 -4.05 15.47 -0.20
C PRO A 83 -4.85 16.63 0.42
N GLY A 84 -6.14 16.75 0.10
CA GLY A 84 -6.85 18.02 0.11
C GLY A 84 -8.06 18.08 1.05
N GLY A 85 -8.95 19.01 0.76
CA GLY A 85 -10.14 19.27 1.55
C GLY A 85 -10.74 20.62 1.22
N ASN A 86 -11.91 20.86 1.78
CA ASN A 86 -12.59 22.15 1.78
C ASN A 86 -12.66 22.68 3.24
N PRO A 87 -13.22 23.88 3.50
CA PRO A 87 -13.29 24.44 4.85
C PRO A 87 -14.00 23.55 5.89
N SER A 88 -14.86 22.63 5.47
CA SER A 88 -15.66 21.76 6.34
C SER A 88 -15.12 20.33 6.45
N VAL A 89 -14.27 19.90 5.51
CA VAL A 89 -13.67 18.56 5.51
C VAL A 89 -12.24 18.60 4.98
N HIS A 90 -11.29 18.16 5.79
CA HIS A 90 -9.96 17.76 5.34
C HIS A 90 -9.99 16.27 4.96
N LEU A 91 -9.95 15.98 3.65
CA LEU A 91 -10.06 14.64 3.09
C LEU A 91 -8.75 14.22 2.42
N VAL A 92 -8.07 13.24 3.01
CA VAL A 92 -6.91 12.59 2.39
C VAL A 92 -7.34 11.26 1.80
N VAL A 93 -7.04 11.03 0.53
CA VAL A 93 -7.38 9.78 -0.16
C VAL A 93 -6.15 9.19 -0.80
N ASP A 94 -5.97 7.89 -0.63
CA ASP A 94 -5.11 7.06 -1.45
C ASP A 94 -5.91 5.93 -2.11
N GLU A 95 -5.73 5.74 -3.40
CA GLU A 95 -6.30 4.63 -4.16
C GLU A 95 -5.19 4.00 -4.99
N GLY A 96 -4.99 2.68 -4.93
CA GLY A 96 -3.93 2.08 -5.74
C GLY A 96 -3.84 0.56 -5.69
N GLN A 97 -2.75 0.04 -6.23
CA GLN A 97 -2.38 -1.37 -6.07
C GLN A 97 -1.26 -1.49 -5.04
N GLN A 98 -1.25 -2.58 -4.29
CA GLN A 98 -0.15 -2.94 -3.41
C GLN A 98 0.33 -4.34 -3.78
N HIS A 99 1.63 -4.47 -4.02
CA HIS A 99 2.24 -5.70 -4.52
C HIS A 99 3.19 -6.27 -3.48
N PHE A 100 3.12 -7.58 -3.27
CA PHE A 100 3.91 -8.29 -2.27
C PHE A 100 4.45 -9.61 -2.83
N CYS A 101 5.64 -10.02 -2.39
CA CYS A 101 6.20 -11.32 -2.76
C CYS A 101 5.57 -12.48 -1.95
N SER A 102 4.88 -12.20 -0.84
CA SER A 102 4.25 -13.23 0.00
C SER A 102 3.01 -12.74 0.74
N GLU A 103 2.15 -13.68 1.16
CA GLU A 103 1.04 -13.40 2.10
C GLU A 103 1.54 -12.78 3.40
N ASN A 104 2.68 -13.24 3.91
CA ASN A 104 3.20 -12.77 5.19
C ASN A 104 3.50 -11.26 5.15
N GLU A 105 4.19 -10.79 4.10
CA GLU A 105 4.47 -9.36 3.94
C GLU A 105 3.21 -8.51 3.75
N ALA A 106 2.22 -9.03 3.02
CA ALA A 106 0.93 -8.35 2.88
C ALA A 106 0.24 -8.17 4.25
N ASN A 107 0.26 -9.20 5.08
CA ASN A 107 -0.32 -9.14 6.42
C ASN A 107 0.48 -8.22 7.35
N GLU A 108 1.81 -8.20 7.28
CA GLU A 108 2.67 -7.27 8.03
C GLU A 108 2.33 -5.81 7.68
N TRP A 109 2.20 -5.49 6.40
CA TRP A 109 1.82 -4.15 5.98
C TRP A 109 0.44 -3.73 6.50
N LEU A 110 -0.55 -4.64 6.46
CA LEU A 110 -1.88 -4.38 7.02
C LEU A 110 -1.82 -4.16 8.54
N LEU A 111 -1.08 -5.01 9.27
CA LEU A 111 -0.94 -4.90 10.73
C LEU A 111 -0.27 -3.58 11.14
N PHE A 112 0.74 -3.14 10.39
CA PHE A 112 1.46 -1.89 10.67
C PHE A 112 0.55 -0.65 10.73
N ARG A 113 -0.52 -0.62 9.92
CA ARG A 113 -1.45 0.52 9.82
C ARG A 113 -2.77 0.30 10.56
N ARG A 114 -2.94 -0.84 11.23
CA ARG A 114 -4.24 -1.31 11.74
C ARG A 114 -4.86 -0.37 12.78
N ASP A 115 -4.02 0.22 13.63
CA ASP A 115 -4.43 1.14 14.69
C ASP A 115 -5.12 2.41 14.17
N ARG A 116 -4.74 2.86 12.97
CA ARG A 116 -5.31 4.05 12.32
C ARG A 116 -6.41 3.72 11.32
N MET A 117 -6.20 2.72 10.47
CA MET A 117 -7.07 2.51 9.30
C MET A 117 -8.19 1.49 9.51
N ASN A 118 -8.04 0.55 10.46
CA ASN A 118 -8.94 -0.57 10.71
C ASN A 118 -9.54 -1.18 9.42
N TRP A 119 -8.75 -2.07 8.79
CA TRP A 119 -9.01 -2.57 7.44
C TRP A 119 -10.26 -3.45 7.33
N ALA A 120 -11.16 -3.07 6.43
CA ALA A 120 -12.18 -3.94 5.87
C ALA A 120 -11.65 -4.57 4.58
N CYS A 121 -11.87 -5.87 4.38
CA CYS A 121 -11.36 -6.58 3.20
C CYS A 121 -12.43 -7.46 2.54
N SER A 122 -12.28 -7.67 1.23
CA SER A 122 -13.05 -8.64 0.46
C SER A 122 -12.27 -9.96 0.30
N SER A 123 -12.92 -10.98 -0.28
CA SER A 123 -12.29 -12.26 -0.63
C SER A 123 -11.34 -12.19 -1.83
N ASN A 124 -11.35 -11.10 -2.61
CA ASN A 124 -10.48 -10.91 -3.77
C ASN A 124 -9.39 -9.87 -3.53
N GLY A 125 -9.08 -9.55 -2.27
CA GLY A 125 -7.91 -8.74 -1.92
C GLY A 125 -8.13 -7.23 -2.07
N LEU A 126 -9.38 -6.79 -2.24
CA LEU A 126 -9.74 -5.40 -2.07
C LEU A 126 -9.70 -5.07 -0.58
N VAL A 127 -8.98 -4.01 -0.23
CA VAL A 127 -8.78 -3.51 1.12
C VAL A 127 -9.25 -2.08 1.18
N VAL A 128 -10.08 -1.77 2.17
CA VAL A 128 -10.59 -0.43 2.43
C VAL A 128 -10.30 -0.09 3.88
N GLY A 129 -9.60 1.01 4.10
CA GLY A 129 -9.35 1.54 5.43
C GLY A 129 -9.75 3.01 5.49
N TRP A 130 -10.25 3.44 6.63
CA TRP A 130 -10.50 4.85 6.84
C TRP A 130 -10.51 5.19 8.32
N TYR A 131 -10.25 6.46 8.57
CA TYR A 131 -10.33 7.09 9.87
C TYR A 131 -11.10 8.39 9.72
N LYS A 132 -11.95 8.70 10.71
CA LYS A 132 -12.57 10.02 10.82
C LYS A 132 -12.44 10.56 12.24
N THR A 133 -12.18 11.85 12.35
CA THR A 133 -12.25 12.58 13.62
C THR A 133 -12.75 13.99 13.39
N LYS A 134 -13.59 14.48 14.30
CA LYS A 134 -13.96 15.89 14.33
C LYS A 134 -12.92 16.63 15.15
N LYS A 135 -12.31 17.68 14.59
CA LYS A 135 -11.33 18.48 15.32
C LYS A 135 -12.08 19.38 16.32
N PRO A 136 -11.78 19.35 17.63
CA PRO A 136 -12.51 20.18 18.60
C PRO A 136 -12.25 21.68 18.42
N ASP A 137 -11.04 22.02 17.97
CA ASP A 137 -10.54 23.38 17.80
C ASP A 137 -10.88 23.99 16.43
N ARG A 138 -11.36 23.18 15.49
CA ARG A 138 -11.69 23.58 14.13
C ARG A 138 -12.93 22.83 13.71
N ASP A 139 -14.01 23.52 13.35
CA ASP A 139 -15.31 22.91 13.00
C ASP A 139 -15.29 22.20 11.62
N TYR A 140 -14.33 21.29 11.42
CA TYR A 140 -14.18 20.45 10.24
C TYR A 140 -13.90 18.99 10.61
N TRP A 141 -14.21 18.09 9.69
CA TRP A 141 -13.87 16.67 9.77
C TRP A 141 -12.51 16.39 9.15
N ALA A 142 -11.63 15.69 9.85
CA ALA A 142 -10.45 15.08 9.25
C ALA A 142 -10.79 13.62 8.89
N VAL A 143 -10.78 13.32 7.59
CA VAL A 143 -11.12 12.01 7.04
C VAL A 143 -9.94 11.53 6.20
N ILE A 144 -9.48 10.31 6.46
CA ILE A 144 -8.47 9.64 5.64
C ILE A 144 -9.12 8.37 5.09
N VAL A 145 -9.00 8.14 3.78
CA VAL A 145 -9.55 6.96 3.11
C VAL A 145 -8.46 6.32 2.26
N GLU A 146 -8.33 5.01 2.38
CA GLU A 146 -7.36 4.21 1.65
C GLU A 146 -8.08 3.05 0.95
N VAL A 147 -7.95 2.94 -0.37
CA VAL A 147 -8.54 1.88 -1.20
C VAL A 147 -7.42 1.16 -1.95
N TRP A 148 -7.18 -0.10 -1.62
CA TRP A 148 -6.08 -0.88 -2.17
C TRP A 148 -6.56 -2.17 -2.79
N GLN A 149 -6.11 -2.47 -4.00
CA GLN A 149 -6.15 -3.83 -4.52
C GLN A 149 -4.80 -4.50 -4.25
N VAL A 150 -4.82 -5.55 -3.43
CA VAL A 150 -3.62 -6.28 -3.02
C VAL A 150 -3.31 -7.42 -3.99
N TYR A 151 -2.05 -7.51 -4.39
CA TYR A 151 -1.49 -8.59 -5.18
C TYR A 151 -0.36 -9.29 -4.44
N ILE A 152 -0.35 -10.62 -4.53
CA ILE A 152 0.71 -11.48 -4.01
C ILE A 152 1.25 -12.26 -5.20
N LYS A 153 2.54 -12.10 -5.50
CA LYS A 153 3.19 -12.71 -6.67
C LYS A 153 2.42 -12.44 -7.98
N GLY A 154 1.92 -11.21 -8.13
CA GLY A 154 1.17 -10.77 -9.31
C GLY A 154 -0.28 -11.27 -9.39
N GLN A 155 -0.77 -12.02 -8.40
CA GLN A 155 -2.15 -12.50 -8.35
C GLN A 155 -2.93 -11.78 -7.27
N MET A 156 -4.23 -11.52 -7.49
CA MET A 156 -5.09 -10.93 -6.48
C MET A 156 -5.05 -11.76 -5.19
N ALA A 157 -4.86 -11.10 -4.06
CA ALA A 157 -4.83 -11.80 -2.78
C ALA A 157 -6.20 -12.42 -2.46
N SER A 158 -6.23 -13.68 -2.05
CA SER A 158 -7.46 -14.36 -1.62
C SER A 158 -7.56 -14.54 -0.10
N ASN A 159 -6.46 -14.27 0.63
CA ASN A 159 -6.35 -14.56 2.05
C ASN A 159 -5.59 -13.47 2.83
N LEU A 160 -6.27 -12.37 3.15
CA LEU A 160 -5.74 -11.30 4.00
C LEU A 160 -6.25 -11.47 5.45
N ARG A 161 -5.47 -12.18 6.26
CA ARG A 161 -5.84 -12.57 7.64
C ARG A 161 -5.78 -11.41 8.62
N ALA A 162 -4.97 -10.39 8.33
CA ALA A 162 -4.80 -9.21 9.17
C ALA A 162 -6.01 -8.25 9.15
N CYS A 163 -6.97 -8.46 8.24
CA CYS A 163 -8.18 -7.65 8.16
C CYS A 163 -9.15 -7.99 9.30
N THR A 164 -9.62 -6.97 10.00
CA THR A 164 -10.49 -7.12 11.17
C THR A 164 -11.91 -7.50 10.80
N THR A 165 -12.35 -7.12 9.60
CA THR A 165 -13.72 -7.33 9.15
C THR A 165 -13.77 -7.72 7.68
N ARG A 166 -14.54 -8.76 7.36
CA ARG A 166 -14.92 -9.12 5.98
C ARG A 166 -16.22 -8.42 5.58
N SER A 167 -16.21 -7.09 5.63
CA SER A 167 -17.40 -6.23 5.45
C SER A 167 -17.36 -5.41 4.17
N VAL A 168 -16.43 -5.70 3.25
CA VAL A 168 -16.40 -5.01 1.95
C VAL A 168 -17.42 -5.65 1.02
N GLN A 169 -18.40 -4.85 0.61
CA GLN A 169 -19.38 -5.19 -0.39
C GLN A 169 -19.14 -4.34 -1.62
N ILE A 170 -19.14 -4.98 -2.78
CA ILE A 170 -19.06 -4.32 -4.08
C ILE A 170 -20.42 -4.54 -4.72
N THR A 171 -21.22 -3.49 -4.80
CA THR A 171 -22.62 -3.62 -5.25
C THR A 171 -22.78 -3.40 -6.74
N GLU A 172 -21.87 -2.63 -7.35
CA GLU A 172 -21.88 -2.35 -8.79
C GLU A 172 -20.44 -2.27 -9.32
N GLY A 173 -20.22 -2.77 -10.54
CA GLY A 173 -18.89 -2.92 -11.15
C GLY A 173 -18.06 -4.05 -10.55
N ALA A 174 -17.13 -4.61 -11.33
CA ALA A 174 -16.07 -5.45 -10.80
C ALA A 174 -14.80 -4.60 -10.59
N PRO A 175 -13.99 -4.85 -9.56
CA PRO A 175 -12.60 -4.41 -9.56
C PRO A 175 -11.96 -4.85 -10.88
N ARG A 176 -11.11 -4.00 -11.48
CA ARG A 176 -10.45 -4.35 -12.74
C ARG A 176 -9.70 -5.68 -12.62
N ALA A 177 -10.22 -6.73 -13.25
CA ALA A 177 -9.58 -8.03 -13.33
C ALA A 177 -8.32 -7.97 -14.22
N SER A 178 -7.37 -8.88 -13.96
CA SER A 178 -6.07 -9.04 -14.61
C SER A 178 -6.14 -8.98 -16.13
N GLY A 179 -5.39 -8.05 -16.74
CA GLY A 179 -5.20 -8.01 -18.20
C GLY A 179 -4.48 -6.77 -18.71
N GLU A 180 -5.06 -5.58 -18.52
CA GLU A 180 -4.57 -4.38 -19.24
C GLU A 180 -4.06 -3.24 -18.36
N ASP A 181 -4.48 -3.16 -17.09
CA ASP A 181 -4.13 -2.06 -16.15
C ASP A 181 -3.44 -2.53 -14.86
N HIS A 182 -2.91 -3.75 -14.85
CA HIS A 182 -2.12 -4.27 -13.73
C HIS A 182 -0.71 -3.75 -13.88
N SER A 183 -0.16 -3.20 -12.80
CA SER A 183 1.23 -2.80 -12.79
C SER A 183 2.10 -3.99 -13.15
N ALA A 184 3.09 -3.80 -14.03
CA ALA A 184 4.15 -4.78 -14.25
C ALA A 184 5.17 -4.80 -13.10
N PHE A 185 4.84 -4.18 -11.96
CA PHE A 185 5.70 -4.13 -10.79
C PHE A 185 5.87 -5.54 -10.21
N ILE A 186 7.11 -5.97 -10.12
CA ILE A 186 7.50 -7.23 -9.50
C ILE A 186 8.09 -6.87 -8.14
N PRO A 187 7.44 -7.25 -7.03
CA PRO A 187 7.97 -6.98 -5.70
C PRO A 187 9.27 -7.75 -5.49
N SER A 188 10.22 -7.16 -4.77
CA SER A 188 11.48 -7.82 -4.44
C SER A 188 11.25 -9.08 -3.59
N GLU A 189 12.12 -10.07 -3.71
CA GLU A 189 12.15 -11.22 -2.79
C GLU A 189 12.98 -10.88 -1.54
N PRO A 190 12.70 -11.48 -0.35
CA PRO A 190 13.49 -11.25 0.85
C PRO A 190 14.97 -11.58 0.64
N ARG A 191 15.86 -10.77 1.22
CA ARG A 191 17.31 -10.90 1.00
C ARG A 191 18.12 -10.62 2.27
N LEU A 192 19.21 -11.38 2.44
CA LEU A 192 20.24 -11.08 3.43
C LEU A 192 21.15 -9.96 2.92
N ILE A 193 21.27 -8.89 3.71
CA ILE A 193 22.15 -7.75 3.46
C ILE A 193 22.96 -7.54 4.73
N ASN A 194 24.28 -7.67 4.64
CA ASN A 194 25.22 -7.54 5.78
C ASN A 194 24.82 -8.38 7.01
N GLY A 195 24.30 -9.60 6.77
CA GLY A 195 23.91 -10.53 7.83
C GLY A 195 22.50 -10.31 8.42
N ARG A 196 21.79 -9.25 8.04
CA ARG A 196 20.38 -9.04 8.42
C ARG A 196 19.44 -9.38 7.27
N LEU A 197 18.32 -10.03 7.56
CA LEU A 197 17.28 -10.31 6.58
C LEU A 197 16.41 -9.06 6.38
N TYR A 198 16.12 -8.73 5.11
CA TYR A 198 15.22 -7.67 4.70
C TYR A 198 14.04 -8.29 3.96
N SER A 199 12.82 -7.84 4.26
CA SER A 199 11.65 -8.19 3.46
C SER A 199 11.78 -7.65 2.03
N GLY A 200 11.01 -8.22 1.11
CA GLY A 200 10.86 -7.71 -0.25
C GLY A 200 10.41 -6.26 -0.24
N ARG A 201 9.32 -5.99 0.48
CA ARG A 201 8.77 -4.64 0.64
C ARG A 201 9.78 -3.64 1.22
N ALA A 202 10.59 -4.03 2.20
CA ALA A 202 11.60 -3.15 2.76
C ALA A 202 12.63 -2.74 1.69
N GLN A 203 13.09 -3.69 0.88
CA GLN A 203 14.02 -3.41 -0.22
C GLN A 203 13.40 -2.48 -1.27
N ASP A 204 12.13 -2.69 -1.62
CA ASP A 204 11.43 -1.84 -2.59
C ASP A 204 11.32 -0.39 -2.09
N LEU A 205 11.02 -0.20 -0.80
CA LEU A 205 10.95 1.13 -0.18
C LEU A 205 12.33 1.79 -0.06
N ILE A 206 13.38 1.02 0.23
CA ILE A 206 14.77 1.51 0.23
C ILE A 206 15.12 2.07 -1.15
N ALA A 207 14.85 1.30 -2.21
CA ALA A 207 15.09 1.72 -3.59
C ALA A 207 14.24 2.94 -3.99
N GLU A 208 12.94 2.94 -3.66
CA GLU A 208 12.02 4.05 -3.96
C GLU A 208 12.50 5.37 -3.35
N ARG A 209 13.04 5.32 -2.13
CA ARG A 209 13.39 6.51 -1.33
C ARG A 209 14.85 6.92 -1.42
N GLY A 210 15.67 6.19 -2.19
CA GLY A 210 17.12 6.41 -2.23
C GLY A 210 17.79 6.23 -0.85
N ILE A 211 17.19 5.42 0.03
CA ILE A 211 17.78 5.04 1.31
C ILE A 211 18.83 3.97 1.02
N THR A 212 19.91 3.93 1.79
CA THR A 212 20.89 2.83 1.71
C THR A 212 20.69 1.83 2.85
N PRO A 213 21.07 0.55 2.70
CA PRO A 213 21.11 -0.38 3.82
C PRO A 213 21.96 0.13 5.00
N ALA A 214 23.00 0.92 4.73
CA ALA A 214 23.81 1.55 5.79
C ALA A 214 23.00 2.56 6.62
N ASP A 215 22.09 3.33 6.00
CA ASP A 215 21.19 4.24 6.72
C ASP A 215 20.22 3.47 7.63
N VAL A 216 19.74 2.31 7.17
CA VAL A 216 18.86 1.41 7.93
C VAL A 216 19.61 0.87 9.15
N GLU A 217 20.80 0.29 8.95
CA GLU A 217 21.58 -0.26 10.07
C GLU A 217 22.02 0.83 11.05
N ALA A 218 22.41 2.01 10.57
CA ALA A 218 22.72 3.14 11.45
C ALA A 218 21.48 3.64 12.21
N THR A 219 20.28 3.53 11.65
CA THR A 219 19.03 3.82 12.38
C THR A 219 18.74 2.79 13.46
N ILE A 220 19.07 1.51 13.24
CA ILE A 220 18.92 0.46 14.24
C ILE A 220 19.97 0.62 15.37
N ALA A 221 21.21 0.91 15.02
CA ALA A 221 22.33 1.00 15.97
C ALA A 221 22.33 2.30 16.78
N ASP A 222 22.16 3.45 16.10
CA ASP A 222 22.34 4.78 16.69
C ASP A 222 21.00 5.52 16.88
N GLY A 223 19.91 5.01 16.33
CA GLY A 223 18.59 5.62 16.43
C GLY A 223 17.93 5.43 17.79
N LYS A 224 16.85 6.18 18.02
CA LYS A 224 16.04 6.03 19.23
C LYS A 224 15.04 4.90 19.03
N ARG A 225 15.09 3.90 19.91
CA ARG A 225 14.02 2.91 20.02
C ARG A 225 12.74 3.57 20.55
N LEU A 226 11.66 3.46 19.80
CA LEU A 226 10.36 4.02 20.18
C LEU A 226 9.70 3.15 21.25
N GLN A 227 9.27 3.78 22.35
CA GLN A 227 8.53 3.14 23.43
C GLN A 227 7.03 3.20 23.12
N ILE A 228 6.64 2.60 22.01
CA ILE A 228 5.24 2.47 21.58
C ILE A 228 4.84 1.01 21.65
N ALA A 229 3.62 0.73 22.08
CA ALA A 229 3.08 -0.62 22.00
C ALA A 229 2.92 -0.97 20.51
N PRO A 230 3.68 -1.94 19.98
CA PRO A 230 3.57 -2.28 18.58
C PRO A 230 2.21 -2.93 18.30
N PRO A 231 1.66 -2.80 17.08
CA PRO A 231 0.44 -3.51 16.70
C PRO A 231 0.61 -5.04 16.73
N THR A 232 1.86 -5.51 16.61
CA THR A 232 2.24 -6.92 16.65
C THR A 232 3.27 -7.14 17.75
N PRO A 233 3.04 -8.06 18.71
CA PRO A 233 4.03 -8.41 19.72
C PRO A 233 5.38 -8.77 19.09
N GLY A 234 6.47 -8.35 19.72
CA GLY A 234 7.84 -8.61 19.26
C GLY A 234 8.37 -7.58 18.26
N TRP A 235 7.53 -6.77 17.62
CA TRP A 235 8.04 -5.73 16.72
C TRP A 235 8.76 -4.62 17.46
N ALA A 236 9.86 -4.16 16.88
CA ALA A 236 10.66 -3.06 17.41
C ALA A 236 10.74 -1.92 16.39
N TYR A 237 10.59 -0.69 16.88
CA TYR A 237 10.57 0.51 16.08
C TYR A 237 11.77 1.38 16.45
N TYR A 238 12.53 1.80 15.46
CA TYR A 238 13.68 2.68 15.62
C TYR A 238 13.46 3.91 14.75
N ASN A 239 13.81 5.09 15.25
CA ASN A 239 13.82 6.28 14.42
C ASN A 239 15.14 7.06 14.52
N ARG A 240 15.49 7.70 13.41
CA ARG A 240 16.68 8.55 13.30
C ARG A 240 16.39 9.69 12.35
N ARG A 241 16.73 10.91 12.75
CA ARG A 241 16.69 12.07 11.87
C ARG A 241 17.84 11.94 10.86
N THR A 242 17.51 11.97 9.59
CA THR A 242 18.46 12.00 8.46
C THR A 242 18.45 13.40 7.85
N LYS A 243 19.27 13.62 6.82
CA LYS A 243 19.22 14.86 6.02
C LYS A 243 17.89 15.04 5.27
N ASP A 244 17.21 13.93 4.98
CA ASP A 244 16.01 13.90 4.14
C ASP A 244 14.70 13.79 4.96
N GLY A 245 14.79 13.66 6.29
CA GLY A 245 13.61 13.52 7.13
C GLY A 245 13.82 12.67 8.38
N MET A 246 12.77 11.95 8.76
CA MET A 246 12.79 11.03 9.90
C MET A 246 12.67 9.61 9.36
N LEU A 247 13.76 8.86 9.35
CA LEU A 247 13.72 7.45 8.99
C LEU A 247 13.23 6.64 10.19
N ILE A 248 12.18 5.85 9.97
CA ILE A 248 11.66 4.85 10.90
C ILE A 248 11.90 3.48 10.30
N VAL A 249 12.55 2.60 11.08
CA VAL A 249 12.82 1.21 10.74
C VAL A 249 12.04 0.31 11.67
N ILE A 250 11.39 -0.71 11.10
CA ILE A 250 10.57 -1.67 11.84
C ILE A 250 11.19 -3.05 11.69
N LEU A 251 11.44 -3.69 12.83
CA LEU A 251 11.95 -5.04 12.93
C LEU A 251 10.86 -5.97 13.46
N ASP A 252 10.82 -7.21 12.99
CA ASP A 252 10.07 -8.28 13.65
C ASP A 252 10.86 -8.92 14.82
N ASP A 253 10.31 -9.96 15.43
CA ASP A 253 10.91 -10.69 16.55
C ASP A 253 12.21 -11.44 16.20
N SER A 254 12.39 -11.77 14.91
CA SER A 254 13.62 -12.33 14.36
C SER A 254 14.67 -11.28 14.00
N ALA A 255 14.40 -10.00 14.29
CA ALA A 255 15.20 -8.84 13.91
C ALA A 255 15.35 -8.64 12.38
N ARG A 256 14.42 -9.19 11.58
CA ARG A 256 14.32 -8.92 10.14
C ARG A 256 13.72 -7.53 9.92
N VAL A 257 14.25 -6.79 8.95
CA VAL A 257 13.67 -5.50 8.53
C VAL A 257 12.43 -5.77 7.70
N ILE A 258 11.27 -5.40 8.24
CA ILE A 258 9.98 -5.68 7.57
C ILE A 258 9.43 -4.47 6.81
N LEU A 259 9.67 -3.25 7.31
CA LEU A 259 9.10 -2.01 6.78
C LEU A 259 9.99 -0.80 7.09
N LEU A 260 9.85 0.24 6.28
CA LEU A 260 10.45 1.55 6.50
C LEU A 260 9.41 2.66 6.30
N GLN A 261 9.59 3.77 7.00
CA GLN A 261 8.85 5.01 6.77
C GLN A 261 9.82 6.20 6.82
N ASN A 262 9.70 7.15 5.90
CA ASN A 262 10.47 8.40 5.88
C ASN A 262 9.51 9.59 5.76
#